data_AF-A0A7W1G2N4-F1
#
_entry.id   AF-A0A7W1G2N4-F1
#
_cell.length_a   1.000
_cell.length_b   1.000
_cell.length_c   1.000
_cell.angle_alpha   90.00
_cell.angle_beta   90.00
_cell.angle_gamma   90.00
#
_symmetry.space_group_name_H-M   'P 1'
#
loop_
_entity.id
_entity.type
_entity.pdbx_description
1 polymer ?
#
loop_
_entity_poly.entity_id
_entity_poly.type
_entity_poly.pdbx_seq_one_letter_code
_entity_poly.pdbx_strand_id
1 'polypeptide(L)' 'GSNGTDHGTAAPHLVLGGKVKGGAHGAYPSLAKLEDDDLAFTTDFRQLYLSLVQEWWGYGGDFLTVKGLKPLGLIKA' A
#
# COMPACT_ATOMS: atom_id res chain seq x y z
N GLY A 1 -11.07 18.40 10.09
CA GLY A 1 -10.67 17.78 11.37
C GLY A 1 -11.86 17.56 12.29
N SER A 2 -12.28 16.31 12.48
CA SER A 2 -13.49 15.91 13.21
C SER A 2 -13.29 15.72 14.73
N ASN A 3 -12.63 16.66 15.43
CA ASN A 3 -12.34 16.52 16.88
C ASN A 3 -11.61 15.22 17.26
N GLY A 4 -10.78 14.69 16.36
CA GLY A 4 -10.00 13.47 16.58
C GLY A 4 -10.71 12.17 16.19
N THR A 5 -11.92 12.21 15.61
CA THR A 5 -12.57 11.03 15.03
C THR A 5 -12.26 10.84 13.55
N ASP A 6 -11.28 11.59 13.05
CA ASP A 6 -10.97 11.61 11.62
C ASP A 6 -10.27 10.32 11.28
N HIS A 7 -10.81 9.59 10.31
CA HIS A 7 -10.19 8.35 9.85
C HIS A 7 -9.05 8.63 8.86
N GLY A 8 -8.94 9.87 8.38
CA GLY A 8 -7.96 10.31 7.40
C GLY A 8 -8.07 9.56 6.07
N THR A 9 -7.10 9.81 5.19
CA THR A 9 -7.07 9.28 3.82
C THR A 9 -5.87 8.38 3.54
N ALA A 10 -4.87 8.37 4.44
CA ALA A 10 -3.65 7.58 4.30
C ALA A 10 -3.21 6.97 5.63
N ALA A 11 -2.75 5.72 5.60
CA ALA A 11 -2.28 4.99 6.78
C ALA A 11 -1.00 4.18 6.50
N PRO A 12 -0.06 4.08 7.45
CA PRO A 12 1.08 3.19 7.33
C PRO A 12 0.61 1.73 7.38
N HIS A 13 1.19 0.90 6.52
CA HIS A 13 0.96 -0.55 6.51
C HIS A 13 2.24 -1.27 6.91
N LEU A 14 2.13 -2.27 7.78
CA LEU A 14 3.27 -3.05 8.27
C LEU A 14 3.19 -4.48 7.74
N VAL A 15 4.30 -4.97 7.19
CA VAL A 15 4.43 -6.34 6.68
C VAL A 15 5.66 -6.96 7.32
N LEU A 16 5.48 -8.13 7.95
CA LEU A 16 6.51 -8.77 8.78
C LEU A 16 6.61 -10.27 8.43
N GLY A 17 7.83 -10.81 8.41
CA GLY A 17 8.07 -12.22 8.15
C GLY A 17 9.43 -12.49 7.49
N GLY A 18 9.91 -13.73 7.54
CA GLY A 18 11.26 -14.08 7.06
C GLY A 18 11.49 -13.83 5.56
N LYS A 19 10.45 -14.01 4.73
CA LYS A 19 10.51 -13.73 3.29
C LYS A 19 10.21 -12.27 2.92
N VAL A 20 9.86 -11.41 3.88
CA VAL A 20 9.61 -10.00 3.58
C VAL A 20 10.92 -9.31 3.20
N LYS A 21 10.90 -8.58 2.09
CA LYS A 21 11.94 -7.64 1.69
C LYS A 21 11.80 -6.38 2.54
N GLY A 22 12.62 -6.28 3.57
CA GLY A 22 12.60 -5.15 4.50
C GLY A 22 12.93 -3.81 3.83
N GLY A 23 12.57 -2.72 4.50
CA GLY A 23 12.74 -1.34 4.03
C GLY A 23 11.43 -0.57 3.98
N ALA A 24 11.51 0.72 3.67
CA ALA A 24 10.36 1.53 3.35
C ALA A 24 9.96 1.32 1.88
N HIS A 25 8.66 1.11 1.64
CA HIS A 25 8.09 0.93 0.31
C HIS A 25 7.08 2.05 0.05
N GLY A 26 7.03 2.54 -1.19
CA GLY A 26 6.24 3.71 -1.55
C GLY A 26 6.97 5.03 -1.31
N ALA A 27 6.27 6.14 -1.56
CA ALA A 27 6.79 7.49 -1.28
C ALA A 27 6.21 8.05 0.01
N TYR A 28 6.96 8.88 0.73
CA TYR A 28 6.42 9.60 1.88
C TYR A 28 5.42 10.67 1.42
N PRO A 29 4.26 10.81 2.07
CA PRO A 29 3.29 11.86 1.73
C PRO A 29 3.86 13.25 2.06
N SER A 30 3.46 14.25 1.28
CA SER A 30 3.87 15.64 1.51
C SER A 30 2.97 16.28 2.56
N LEU A 31 3.58 16.96 3.53
CA LEU A 31 2.84 17.79 4.50
C LEU A 31 2.45 19.17 3.91
N ALA A 32 3.00 19.53 2.74
CA ALA A 32 2.70 20.79 2.07
C ALA A 32 1.64 20.65 0.95
N LYS A 33 1.30 19.42 0.57
CA LYS A 33 0.31 19.13 -0.47
C LYS A 33 -0.73 18.17 0.08
N LEU A 34 -1.83 18.76 0.57
CA LEU A 34 -2.95 18.06 1.18
C LEU A 34 -4.14 17.98 0.21
N GLU A 35 -4.99 16.99 0.44
CA GLU A 35 -6.29 16.83 -0.23
C GLU A 35 -7.36 16.97 0.84
N ASP A 36 -8.17 18.02 0.78
CA ASP A 36 -9.20 18.34 1.80
C ASP A 36 -8.66 18.36 3.25
N ASP A 37 -7.48 18.97 3.43
CA ASP A 37 -6.70 19.02 4.68
C ASP A 37 -6.13 17.67 5.18
N ASP A 38 -6.26 16.60 4.40
CA ASP A 38 -5.67 15.29 4.68
C ASP A 38 -4.43 14.96 3.83
N LEU A 39 -3.66 13.96 4.27
CA LEU A 39 -2.49 13.48 3.54
C LEU A 39 -2.89 12.80 2.21
N ALA A 40 -2.42 13.30 1.08
CA ALA A 40 -2.59 12.58 -0.18
C ALA A 40 -1.89 11.22 -0.13
N PHE A 41 -2.61 10.13 -0.44
CA PHE A 41 -2.00 8.80 -0.49
C PHE A 41 -0.98 8.73 -1.63
N THR A 42 0.14 8.07 -1.38
CA THR A 42 1.24 7.93 -2.36
C THR A 42 1.38 6.51 -2.88
N THR A 43 0.68 5.56 -2.28
CA THR A 43 0.71 4.14 -2.61
C THR A 43 -0.69 3.60 -2.52
N ASP A 44 -1.13 2.97 -3.60
CA ASP A 44 -2.43 2.33 -3.65
C ASP A 44 -2.37 1.01 -2.85
N PHE A 45 -3.16 0.92 -1.77
CA PHE A 45 -3.18 -0.26 -0.90
C PHE A 45 -3.53 -1.56 -1.65
N ARG A 46 -4.18 -1.47 -2.81
CA ARG A 46 -4.46 -2.65 -3.64
C ARG A 46 -3.17 -3.29 -4.17
N GLN A 47 -2.08 -2.53 -4.32
CA GLN A 47 -0.75 -3.06 -4.66
C GLN A 47 -0.19 -3.94 -3.54
N LEU A 48 -0.48 -3.61 -2.28
CA LEU A 48 -0.14 -4.46 -1.13
C LEU A 48 -0.87 -5.81 -1.22
N TYR A 49 -2.17 -5.79 -1.51
CA TYR A 49 -2.93 -7.04 -1.68
C TYR A 49 -2.44 -7.87 -2.86
N LEU A 50 -2.12 -7.24 -3.99
CA LEU A 50 -1.50 -7.95 -5.12
C LEU A 50 -0.16 -8.59 -4.73
N SER A 51 0.65 -7.93 -3.90
CA SER A 51 1.92 -8.49 -3.42
C SER A 51 1.69 -9.77 -2.60
N LEU A 52 0.70 -9.79 -1.72
CA LEU A 52 0.37 -10.97 -0.94
C LEU A 52 -0.18 -12.10 -1.83
N VAL A 53 -1.13 -11.78 -2.71
CA VAL A 53 -1.80 -12.78 -3.53
C VAL A 53 -0.87 -13.37 -4.58
N GLN A 54 -0.13 -12.53 -5.31
CA GLN A 54 0.70 -12.99 -6.42
C GLN A 54 2.07 -13.48 -5.95
N GLU A 55 2.73 -12.78 -5.02
CA GLU A 55 4.11 -13.09 -4.63
C GLU A 55 4.19 -14.05 -3.44
N TRP A 56 3.30 -13.91 -2.45
CA TRP A 56 3.29 -14.79 -1.27
C TRP A 56 2.49 -16.08 -1.50
N TRP A 57 1.28 -16.00 -2.08
CA TRP A 57 0.47 -17.18 -2.39
C TRP A 57 0.77 -17.80 -3.76
N GLY A 58 1.50 -17.10 -4.64
CA GLY A 58 1.81 -17.62 -5.98
C GLY A 58 0.60 -17.65 -6.93
N TYR A 59 -0.42 -16.84 -6.67
CA TYR A 59 -1.63 -16.82 -7.51
C TYR A 59 -1.40 -16.03 -8.80
N GLY A 60 -1.44 -16.73 -9.95
CA GLY A 60 -1.20 -16.15 -11.27
C GLY A 60 -2.44 -15.64 -12.02
N GLY A 61 -3.61 -15.62 -11.38
CA GLY A 61 -4.86 -15.16 -12.00
C GLY A 61 -5.16 -13.68 -11.74
N ASP A 62 -6.24 -13.20 -12.36
CA ASP A 62 -6.78 -11.86 -12.12
C ASP A 62 -7.43 -11.79 -10.73
N PHE A 63 -6.74 -11.19 -9.77
CA PHE A 63 -7.27 -10.98 -8.42
C PHE A 63 -8.12 -9.71 -8.31
N LEU A 64 -7.72 -8.65 -9.02
CA LEU A 64 -8.42 -7.36 -9.05
C LEU A 64 -8.84 -7.06 -10.48
N THR A 65 -9.99 -6.43 -10.64
CA THR A 65 -10.49 -5.94 -11.94
C THR A 65 -9.74 -4.69 -12.42
N VAL A 66 -8.91 -4.09 -11.57
CA VAL A 66 -8.14 -2.88 -11.87
C VAL A 66 -6.97 -3.22 -12.79
N LYS A 67 -6.95 -2.62 -13.98
CA LYS A 67 -5.88 -2.83 -14.96
C LYS A 67 -4.64 -1.99 -14.63
N GLY A 68 -3.46 -2.55 -14.93
CA GLY A 68 -2.17 -1.85 -14.85
C GLY A 68 -1.59 -1.70 -13.45
N LEU A 69 -2.31 -2.14 -12.41
CA LEU A 69 -1.82 -2.18 -11.05
C LEU A 69 -0.80 -3.32 -10.87
N LYS A 70 0.31 -3.06 -10.18
CA LYS A 70 1.40 -4.02 -10.00
C LYS A 70 1.66 -4.30 -8.51
N PRO A 71 2.14 -5.50 -8.15
CA PRO A 71 2.70 -5.75 -6.83
C PRO A 71 3.82 -4.76 -6.46
N LEU A 72 4.00 -4.55 -5.16
CA LEU A 72 5.05 -3.70 -4.59
C LEU A 72 6.42 -4.40 -4.50
N GLY A 73 6.52 -5.71 -4.80
CA GLY A 73 7.80 -6.43 -4.67
C GLY A 73 8.20 -6.64 -3.21
N LEU A 74 7.23 -7.02 -2.37
CA LEU A 74 7.43 -7.13 -0.92
C LEU A 74 8.02 -8.48 -0.52
N ILE A 75 7.91 -9.50 -1.37
CA ILE A 75 8.31 -10.87 -1.05
C ILE A 75 9.59 -11.24 -1.81
N LYS A 76 10.58 -11.78 -1.11
CA LYS A 76 11.79 -12.34 -1.72
C LYS A 76 11.42 -13.56 -2.57
N ALA A 77 12.03 -13.66 -3.75
CA ALA A 77 11.96 -14.84 -4.61
C ALA A 77 12.47 -16.09 -3.89
#